data_AF-A0A3D4NBV4-F1
#
_entry.id   AF-A0A3D4NBV4-F1
#
_cell.length_a   1.000
_cell.length_b   1.000
_cell.length_c   1.000
_cell.angle_alpha   90.00
_cell.angle_beta   90.00
_cell.angle_gamma   90.00
#
_symmetry.space_group_name_H-M   'P 1'
#
loop_
_entity.id
_entity.type
_entity.pdbx_description
1 polymer ?
#
loop_
_entity_poly.entity_id
_entity_poly.type
_entity_poly.pdbx_seq_one_letter_code
_entity_poly.pdbx_strand_id
1 'polypeptide(L)'
;MNYMSPYVIIDGSMQGIISGSLMLFALMFLSALFLGRLWCGWVCPMGGLQETMEPINNKSINGKKADWIKWLIWIPWITLIISMVVRAGGYHSVDLLLDTQGGISVAGASDRPIIFAYIIYYFVIALFVVLSIVVGKRAGCHTVCWMAPFMMIGLWIRNRFNWPSLRLKASPLECTNCKKCTTNCPMSLDVNAMVQADKMENLECILCGTCVDNCSKNAIVYSFSKGK
;
A
#
# COMPACT_ATOMS: atom_id res chain seq x y z
N MET A 1 17.04 -5.83 2.46
CA MET A 1 15.62 -5.40 2.44
C MET A 1 15.20 -4.83 1.07
N ASN A 2 15.15 -5.65 0.00
CA ASN A 2 14.69 -5.20 -1.33
C ASN A 2 13.60 -6.12 -1.95
N TYR A 3 12.89 -6.88 -1.12
CA TYR A 3 11.77 -7.74 -1.55
C TYR A 3 10.53 -6.95 -2.03
N MET A 4 10.53 -5.63 -1.83
CA MET A 4 9.48 -4.72 -2.29
C MET A 4 9.76 -4.17 -3.69
N SER A 5 10.88 -4.57 -4.31
CA SER A 5 11.27 -4.14 -5.64
C SER A 5 10.42 -4.84 -6.71
N PRO A 6 9.77 -4.09 -7.62
CA PRO A 6 9.03 -4.67 -8.74
C PRO A 6 9.93 -5.41 -9.73
N TYR A 7 11.22 -5.08 -9.75
CA TYR A 7 12.21 -5.65 -10.65
C TYR A 7 12.46 -7.14 -10.39
N VAL A 8 12.63 -7.53 -9.12
CA VAL A 8 12.96 -8.91 -8.72
C VAL A 8 11.83 -9.89 -9.10
N ILE A 9 10.59 -9.40 -9.18
CA ILE A 9 9.46 -10.20 -9.65
C ILE A 9 9.53 -10.40 -11.16
N ILE A 10 9.91 -9.37 -11.92
CA ILE A 10 10.09 -9.48 -13.38
C ILE A 10 11.24 -10.43 -13.69
N ASP A 11 12.38 -10.27 -13.02
CA ASP A 11 13.58 -11.09 -13.23
C ASP A 11 13.30 -12.58 -12.92
N GLY A 12 12.73 -12.86 -11.74
CA GLY A 12 12.30 -14.21 -11.39
C GLY A 12 11.27 -14.77 -12.38
N SER A 13 10.33 -13.96 -12.86
CA SER A 13 9.34 -14.40 -13.85
C SER A 13 9.94 -14.71 -15.22
N MET A 14 11.01 -14.03 -15.63
CA MET A 14 11.75 -14.35 -16.86
C MET A 14 12.45 -15.70 -16.78
N GLN A 15 12.93 -16.07 -15.58
CA GLN A 15 13.62 -17.33 -15.33
C GLN A 15 12.67 -18.48 -14.94
N GLY A 16 11.36 -18.22 -14.81
CA GLY A 16 10.39 -19.20 -14.31
C GLY A 16 10.58 -19.54 -12.82
N ILE A 17 11.12 -18.60 -12.03
CA ILE A 17 11.42 -18.77 -10.60
C ILE A 17 10.45 -17.94 -9.75
N ILE A 18 9.85 -18.57 -8.74
CA ILE A 18 9.11 -17.87 -7.70
C ILE A 18 10.12 -17.19 -6.78
N SER A 19 10.24 -15.87 -6.90
CA SER A 19 11.14 -15.06 -6.09
C SER A 19 10.56 -14.72 -4.71
N GLY A 20 11.43 -14.41 -3.74
CA GLY A 20 11.01 -13.98 -2.40
C GLY A 20 10.12 -12.72 -2.43
N SER A 21 10.34 -11.83 -3.41
CA SER A 21 9.49 -10.67 -3.66
C SER A 21 8.08 -11.09 -4.04
N LEU A 22 7.91 -12.03 -4.98
CA LEU A 22 6.58 -12.52 -5.36
C LEU A 22 5.84 -13.12 -4.16
N MET A 23 6.55 -13.87 -3.32
CA MET A 23 5.97 -14.44 -2.10
C MET A 23 5.55 -13.37 -1.09
N LEU A 24 6.36 -12.31 -0.92
CA LEU A 24 5.99 -11.18 -0.06
C LEU A 24 4.71 -10.50 -0.55
N PHE A 25 4.59 -10.23 -1.85
CA PHE A 25 3.39 -9.62 -2.42
C PHE A 25 2.16 -10.54 -2.30
N ALA A 26 2.33 -11.85 -2.47
CA ALA A 26 1.28 -12.83 -2.22
C ALA A 26 0.83 -12.82 -0.74
N LEU A 27 1.78 -12.79 0.19
CA LEU A 27 1.49 -12.69 1.63
C LEU A 27 0.79 -11.37 1.97
N MET A 28 1.20 -10.25 1.36
CA MET A 28 0.54 -8.96 1.52
C MET A 28 -0.91 -9.01 1.02
N PHE A 29 -1.15 -9.61 -0.14
CA PHE A 29 -2.49 -9.82 -0.67
C PHE A 29 -3.35 -10.68 0.27
N LEU A 30 -2.81 -11.81 0.74
CA LEU A 30 -3.51 -12.68 1.70
C LEU A 30 -3.80 -11.97 3.01
N SER A 31 -2.83 -11.22 3.55
CA SER A 31 -3.00 -10.42 4.75
C SER A 31 -4.09 -9.37 4.57
N ALA A 32 -4.22 -8.79 3.37
CA ALA A 32 -5.24 -7.80 3.07
C ALA A 32 -6.67 -8.36 3.08
N LEU A 33 -6.84 -9.66 2.86
CA LEU A 33 -8.15 -10.30 3.00
C LEU A 33 -8.67 -10.21 4.44
N PHE A 34 -7.79 -10.36 5.43
CA PHE A 34 -8.15 -10.37 6.86
C PHE A 34 -7.94 -9.03 7.55
N LEU A 35 -6.84 -8.34 7.25
CA LEU A 35 -6.39 -7.12 7.91
C LEU A 35 -6.58 -5.87 7.06
N GLY A 36 -7.08 -5.99 5.83
CA GLY A 36 -7.23 -4.86 4.91
C GLY A 36 -5.88 -4.24 4.55
N ARG A 37 -5.82 -2.92 4.44
CA ARG A 37 -4.58 -2.22 4.08
C ARG A 37 -3.70 -1.83 5.27
N LEU A 38 -3.83 -2.54 6.40
CA LEU A 38 -3.08 -2.28 7.64
C LEU A 38 -1.58 -2.20 7.43
N TRP A 39 -1.03 -3.04 6.54
CA TRP A 39 0.40 -3.01 6.21
C TRP A 39 0.88 -1.63 5.72
N CYS A 40 0.06 -0.90 4.94
CA CYS A 40 0.38 0.46 4.49
C CYS A 40 0.38 1.50 5.62
N GLY A 41 -0.35 1.25 6.70
CA GLY A 41 -0.42 2.11 7.87
C GLY A 41 0.70 1.85 8.88
N TRP A 42 1.07 0.57 9.07
CA TRP A 42 1.87 0.16 10.23
C TRP A 42 3.25 -0.43 9.89
N VAL A 43 3.42 -0.98 8.69
CA VAL A 43 4.63 -1.75 8.33
C VAL A 43 5.41 -1.10 7.20
N CYS A 44 4.73 -0.40 6.30
CA CYS A 44 5.36 0.18 5.12
C CYS A 44 6.34 1.31 5.47
N PRO A 45 7.65 1.16 5.20
CA PRO A 45 8.64 2.19 5.54
C PRO A 45 8.42 3.48 4.75
N MET A 46 7.97 3.38 3.49
CA MET A 46 7.64 4.54 2.66
C MET A 46 6.38 5.26 3.15
N GLY A 47 5.48 4.56 3.83
CA GLY A 47 4.32 5.17 4.50
C GLY A 47 4.77 6.02 5.69
N GLY A 48 5.57 5.43 6.59
CA GLY A 48 6.13 6.14 7.74
C GLY A 48 7.01 7.33 7.34
N LEU A 49 7.82 7.18 6.29
CA LEU A 49 8.62 8.29 5.76
C LEU A 49 7.73 9.49 5.35
N GLN A 50 6.62 9.25 4.67
CA GLN A 50 5.72 10.33 4.27
C GLN A 50 4.99 10.96 5.46
N GLU A 51 4.67 10.19 6.51
CA GLU A 51 4.08 10.72 7.74
C GLU A 51 5.04 11.67 8.47
N THR A 52 6.34 11.36 8.48
CA THR A 52 7.35 12.29 9.06
C THR A 52 7.47 13.62 8.30
N MET A 53 7.01 13.66 7.04
CA MET A 53 7.00 14.87 6.22
C MET A 53 5.67 15.67 6.33
N GLU A 54 4.62 15.10 6.95
CA GLU A 54 3.33 15.78 7.11
C GLU A 54 3.41 17.13 7.85
N PRO A 55 4.27 17.33 8.88
CA PRO A 55 4.45 18.64 9.51
C PRO A 55 4.94 19.73 8.54
N ILE A 56 5.64 19.35 7.46
CA ILE A 56 6.14 20.28 6.45
C ILE A 56 5.02 20.66 5.47
N ASN A 57 4.25 19.68 5.00
CA ASN A 57 3.11 19.91 4.11
C ASN A 57 1.93 18.97 4.44
N ASN A 58 0.97 19.49 5.19
CA ASN A 58 -0.25 18.78 5.57
C ASN A 58 -1.44 19.05 4.62
N LYS A 59 -1.18 19.48 3.39
CA LYS A 59 -2.25 19.71 2.41
C LYS A 59 -2.94 18.39 2.07
N SER A 60 -4.27 18.39 2.13
CA SER A 60 -5.07 17.24 1.69
C SER A 60 -5.05 17.10 0.17
N ILE A 61 -4.94 15.88 -0.30
CA ILE A 61 -4.92 15.56 -1.72
C ILE A 61 -6.32 15.15 -2.15
N ASN A 62 -6.79 15.69 -3.28
CA ASN A 62 -8.04 15.25 -3.88
C ASN A 62 -7.83 13.89 -4.55
N GLY A 63 -8.14 12.83 -3.80
CA GLY A 63 -7.80 11.44 -4.14
C GLY A 63 -8.30 10.97 -5.50
N LYS A 64 -9.48 11.39 -5.98
CA LYS A 64 -10.12 10.72 -7.13
C LYS A 64 -9.26 10.61 -8.40
N LYS A 65 -8.47 11.65 -8.75
CA LYS A 65 -7.60 11.62 -9.95
C LYS A 65 -6.22 11.03 -9.63
N ALA A 66 -5.63 11.44 -8.50
CA ALA A 66 -4.32 10.98 -8.07
C ALA A 66 -4.32 9.46 -7.82
N ASP A 67 -5.35 8.95 -7.16
CA ASP A 67 -5.56 7.55 -6.82
C ASP A 67 -5.68 6.66 -8.06
N TRP A 68 -6.07 7.20 -9.21
CA TRP A 68 -6.17 6.39 -10.43
C TRP A 68 -4.79 6.13 -11.07
N ILE A 69 -3.80 7.02 -10.83
CA ILE A 69 -2.45 6.92 -11.41
C ILE A 69 -1.77 5.60 -11.01
N LYS A 70 -1.98 5.12 -9.78
CA LYS A 70 -1.41 3.85 -9.34
C LYS A 70 -1.89 2.65 -10.17
N TRP A 71 -3.11 2.70 -10.71
CA TRP A 71 -3.64 1.66 -11.60
C TRP A 71 -2.99 1.73 -12.98
N LEU A 72 -2.69 2.94 -13.47
CA LEU A 72 -1.94 3.16 -14.70
C LEU A 72 -0.53 2.57 -14.61
N ILE A 73 0.12 2.63 -13.44
CA ILE A 73 1.45 2.02 -13.23
C ILE A 73 1.34 0.50 -13.03
N TRP A 74 0.33 0.05 -12.28
CA TRP A 74 0.19 -1.35 -11.90
C TRP A 74 -0.25 -2.26 -13.06
N ILE A 75 -1.18 -1.83 -13.91
CA ILE A 75 -1.70 -2.66 -15.02
C ILE A 75 -0.59 -3.07 -16.00
N PRO A 76 0.26 -2.15 -16.53
CA PRO A 76 1.37 -2.52 -17.39
C PRO A 76 2.38 -3.43 -16.69
N TRP A 77 2.66 -3.17 -15.41
CA TRP A 77 3.62 -3.98 -14.65
C TRP A 77 3.14 -5.42 -14.44
N ILE A 78 1.87 -5.64 -14.10
CA ILE A 78 1.27 -6.98 -14.04
C ILE A 78 1.22 -7.65 -15.41
N THR A 79 0.84 -6.89 -16.44
CA THR A 79 0.80 -7.40 -17.82
C THR A 79 2.17 -7.87 -18.26
N LEU A 80 3.22 -7.13 -17.91
CA LEU A 80 4.61 -7.52 -18.17
C LEU A 80 4.96 -8.82 -17.43
N ILE A 81 4.64 -8.94 -16.15
CA ILE A 81 4.89 -10.17 -15.37
C ILE A 81 4.20 -11.38 -16.02
N ILE A 82 2.90 -11.27 -16.29
CA ILE A 82 2.13 -12.37 -16.91
C ILE A 82 2.75 -12.75 -18.26
N SER A 83 3.12 -11.77 -19.08
CA SER A 83 3.75 -12.03 -20.38
C SER A 83 5.09 -12.77 -20.25
N MET A 84 5.89 -12.46 -19.23
CA MET A 84 7.17 -13.12 -19.00
C MET A 84 6.98 -14.54 -18.48
N VAL A 85 6.03 -14.77 -17.57
CA VAL A 85 5.69 -16.11 -17.07
C VAL A 85 5.21 -17.03 -18.20
N VAL A 86 4.33 -16.53 -19.07
CA VAL A 86 3.82 -17.30 -20.21
C VAL A 86 4.94 -17.64 -21.19
N ARG A 87 5.88 -16.71 -21.44
CA ARG A 87 7.06 -16.96 -22.28
C ARG A 87 8.05 -17.95 -21.66
N ALA A 88 8.18 -17.96 -20.34
CA ALA A 88 9.04 -18.88 -19.61
C ALA A 88 8.46 -20.30 -19.49
N GLY A 89 7.21 -20.53 -19.90
CA GLY A 89 6.54 -21.83 -19.76
C GLY A 89 5.90 -22.07 -18.39
N GLY A 90 5.85 -21.04 -17.53
CA GLY A 90 5.35 -21.11 -16.16
C GLY A 90 6.45 -20.99 -15.11
N TYR A 91 6.08 -21.26 -13.86
CA TYR A 91 7.04 -21.32 -12.75
C TYR A 91 7.50 -22.77 -12.55
N HIS A 92 8.81 -23.00 -12.66
CA HIS A 92 9.41 -24.33 -12.58
C HIS A 92 10.28 -24.51 -11.32
N SER A 93 10.62 -23.43 -10.61
CA SER A 93 11.45 -23.49 -9.40
C SER A 93 11.10 -22.39 -8.41
N VAL A 94 11.46 -22.58 -7.14
CA VAL A 94 11.26 -21.61 -6.06
C VAL A 94 12.61 -21.24 -5.49
N ASP A 95 13.01 -19.97 -5.63
CA ASP A 95 14.20 -19.44 -4.99
C ASP A 95 13.83 -18.13 -4.29
N LEU A 96 13.66 -18.25 -2.97
CA LEU A 96 13.29 -17.11 -2.13
C LEU A 96 14.43 -16.10 -1.99
N LEU A 97 15.66 -16.51 -2.32
CA LEU A 97 16.87 -15.73 -2.22
C LEU A 97 17.41 -15.29 -3.59
N LEU A 98 16.61 -15.42 -4.66
CA LEU A 98 16.96 -14.90 -5.98
C LEU A 98 17.38 -13.42 -5.89
N ASP A 99 18.55 -13.11 -6.45
CA ASP A 99 19.21 -11.79 -6.39
C ASP A 99 19.55 -11.25 -4.98
N THR A 100 19.48 -12.07 -3.92
CA THR A 100 19.97 -11.69 -2.59
C THR A 100 21.37 -12.23 -2.32
N GLN A 101 22.40 -11.50 -2.74
CA GLN A 101 23.75 -11.71 -2.23
C GLN A 101 24.01 -10.75 -1.05
N GLY A 102 24.23 -11.25 0.17
CA GLY A 102 24.54 -10.42 1.34
C GLY A 102 23.37 -9.66 1.99
N GLY A 103 22.12 -10.12 1.82
CA GLY A 103 20.92 -9.56 2.49
C GLY A 103 20.25 -8.38 1.76
N ILE A 104 20.78 -7.98 0.60
CA ILE A 104 20.26 -6.93 -0.27
C ILE A 104 19.85 -7.60 -1.60
N SER A 105 18.54 -7.63 -1.91
CA SER A 105 17.93 -8.28 -3.10
C SER A 105 18.27 -7.61 -4.45
N VAL A 106 19.30 -6.76 -4.46
CA VAL A 106 19.82 -6.04 -5.64
C VAL A 106 21.35 -5.99 -5.58
N ALA A 107 21.95 -6.99 -4.94
CA ALA A 107 23.40 -7.09 -4.81
C ALA A 107 23.95 -7.94 -5.96
N GLY A 108 24.34 -7.23 -7.01
CA GLY A 108 25.42 -7.56 -7.94
C GLY A 108 25.51 -8.99 -8.46
N ALA A 109 24.87 -9.26 -9.60
CA ALA A 109 25.54 -10.08 -10.60
C ALA A 109 26.73 -9.30 -11.17
N SER A 110 27.77 -10.00 -11.64
CA SER A 110 28.99 -9.43 -12.25
C SER A 110 28.73 -8.42 -13.38
N ASP A 111 27.54 -8.44 -13.96
CA ASP A 111 27.13 -7.58 -15.09
C ASP A 111 26.41 -6.28 -14.67
N ARG A 112 26.08 -6.07 -13.38
CA ARG A 112 25.37 -4.86 -12.91
C ARG A 112 26.01 -4.27 -11.65
N PRO A 113 26.74 -3.15 -11.76
CA PRO A 113 27.44 -2.60 -10.61
C PRO A 113 26.44 -2.16 -9.53
N ILE A 114 26.77 -2.51 -8.30
CA ILE A 114 26.02 -2.24 -7.06
C ILE A 114 25.55 -0.78 -6.96
N ILE A 115 26.29 0.14 -7.58
CA ILE A 115 25.99 1.57 -7.66
C ILE A 115 24.59 1.85 -8.23
N PHE A 116 24.15 1.15 -9.30
CA PHE A 116 22.83 1.40 -9.89
C PHE A 116 21.68 1.07 -8.94
N ALA A 117 21.83 0.02 -8.12
CA ALA A 117 20.84 -0.35 -7.11
C ALA A 117 20.63 0.76 -6.08
N TYR A 118 21.74 1.33 -5.59
CA TYR A 118 21.70 2.45 -4.65
C TYR A 118 21.11 3.71 -5.29
N ILE A 119 21.47 4.02 -6.55
CA ILE A 119 20.89 5.15 -7.28
C ILE A 119 19.37 5.03 -7.36
N ILE A 120 18.84 3.86 -7.76
CA ILE A 120 17.39 3.63 -7.85
C ILE A 120 16.74 3.73 -6.46
N TYR A 121 17.35 3.14 -5.44
CA TYR A 121 16.84 3.19 -4.07
C TYR A 121 16.73 4.63 -3.55
N TYR A 122 17.81 5.41 -3.63
CA TYR A 122 17.80 6.81 -3.20
C TYR A 122 16.90 7.69 -4.07
N PHE A 123 16.80 7.40 -5.36
CA PHE A 123 15.87 8.07 -6.26
C PHE A 123 14.41 7.84 -5.83
N VAL A 124 14.02 6.61 -5.51
CA VAL A 124 12.66 6.29 -5.04
C VAL A 124 12.37 6.97 -3.70
N ILE A 125 13.32 6.99 -2.77
CA ILE A 125 13.19 7.74 -1.51
C ILE A 125 13.00 9.23 -1.79
N ALA A 126 13.88 9.83 -2.58
CA ALA A 126 13.81 11.24 -2.93
C ALA A 126 12.48 11.58 -3.62
N LEU A 127 12.00 10.72 -4.52
CA LEU A 127 10.71 10.89 -5.20
C LEU A 127 9.55 10.94 -4.20
N PHE A 128 9.48 10.00 -3.26
CA PHE A 128 8.41 9.99 -2.25
C PHE A 128 8.49 11.19 -1.30
N VAL A 129 9.69 11.59 -0.88
CA VAL A 129 9.91 12.78 -0.04
C VAL A 129 9.48 14.05 -0.77
N VAL A 130 9.95 14.25 -2.01
CA VAL A 130 9.62 15.41 -2.83
C VAL A 130 8.12 15.48 -3.10
N LEU A 131 7.48 14.36 -3.45
CA LEU A 131 6.03 14.31 -3.64
C LEU A 131 5.28 14.71 -2.36
N SER A 132 5.70 14.21 -1.20
CA SER A 132 5.07 14.58 0.07
C SER A 132 5.23 16.06 0.43
N ILE A 133 6.41 16.63 0.19
CA ILE A 133 6.68 18.03 0.49
C ILE A 133 5.95 18.97 -0.49
N VAL A 134 5.85 18.60 -1.77
CA VAL A 134 5.27 19.48 -2.81
C VAL A 134 3.75 19.33 -2.92
N VAL A 135 3.25 18.10 -2.93
CA VAL A 135 1.84 17.82 -3.26
C VAL A 135 0.96 17.77 -2.01
N GLY A 136 1.45 17.15 -0.93
CA GLY A 136 0.74 17.04 0.35
C GLY A 136 0.91 15.68 1.02
N LYS A 137 0.11 15.46 2.07
CA LYS A 137 0.21 14.24 2.89
C LYS A 137 -0.01 12.97 2.09
N ARG A 138 0.87 11.99 2.32
CA ARG A 138 0.90 10.68 1.65
C ARG A 138 0.78 10.72 0.11
N ALA A 139 1.29 11.76 -0.55
CA ALA A 139 1.23 11.92 -2.02
C ALA A 139 1.76 10.73 -2.82
N GLY A 140 2.88 10.13 -2.40
CA GLY A 140 3.44 8.93 -3.02
C GLY A 140 2.51 7.72 -2.90
N CYS A 141 1.78 7.59 -1.79
CA CYS A 141 0.78 6.53 -1.62
C CYS A 141 -0.43 6.70 -2.54
N HIS A 142 -0.85 7.95 -2.80
CA HIS A 142 -1.94 8.26 -3.71
C HIS A 142 -1.56 8.03 -5.18
N THR A 143 -0.31 8.28 -5.56
CA THR A 143 0.09 8.39 -6.98
C THR A 143 0.98 7.23 -7.47
N VAL A 144 2.19 7.09 -6.93
CA VAL A 144 3.25 6.24 -7.48
C VAL A 144 3.28 4.84 -6.87
N CYS A 145 2.58 4.62 -5.76
CA CYS A 145 2.61 3.34 -5.04
C CYS A 145 1.97 2.19 -5.84
N TRP A 146 2.81 1.47 -6.59
CA TRP A 146 2.41 0.28 -7.37
C TRP A 146 2.02 -0.91 -6.50
N MET A 147 2.39 -0.94 -5.22
CA MET A 147 2.03 -2.04 -4.31
C MET A 147 0.58 -1.94 -3.83
N ALA A 148 0.02 -0.73 -3.78
CA ALA A 148 -1.27 -0.49 -3.17
C ALA A 148 -2.43 -1.23 -3.88
N PRO A 149 -2.50 -1.32 -5.24
CA PRO A 149 -3.56 -2.06 -5.93
C PRO A 149 -3.71 -3.51 -5.52
N PHE A 150 -2.63 -4.23 -5.20
CA PHE A 150 -2.73 -5.61 -4.71
C PHE A 150 -3.60 -5.72 -3.46
N MET A 151 -3.32 -4.89 -2.45
CA MET A 151 -4.08 -4.92 -1.20
C MET A 151 -5.51 -4.37 -1.40
N MET A 152 -5.70 -3.43 -2.33
CA MET A 152 -7.04 -2.95 -2.70
C MET A 152 -7.89 -4.03 -3.36
N ILE A 153 -7.31 -4.89 -4.19
CA ILE A 153 -8.01 -6.04 -4.76
C ILE A 153 -8.42 -7.00 -3.64
N GLY A 154 -7.53 -7.29 -2.68
CA GLY A 154 -7.87 -8.06 -1.50
C GLY A 154 -9.04 -7.45 -0.71
N LEU A 155 -9.03 -6.14 -0.51
CA LEU A 155 -10.12 -5.39 0.13
C LEU A 155 -11.45 -5.52 -0.64
N TRP A 156 -11.39 -5.42 -1.97
CA TRP A 156 -12.56 -5.56 -2.82
C TRP A 156 -13.12 -6.99 -2.76
N ILE A 157 -12.26 -8.01 -2.79
CA ILE A 157 -12.64 -9.43 -2.68
C ILE A 157 -13.32 -9.70 -1.34
N ARG A 158 -12.69 -9.33 -0.21
CA ARG A 158 -13.30 -9.59 1.12
C ARG A 158 -14.65 -8.90 1.29
N ASN A 159 -14.83 -7.72 0.70
CA ASN A 159 -16.08 -6.97 0.74
C ASN A 159 -17.13 -7.61 -0.17
N ARG A 160 -16.75 -8.12 -1.33
CA ARG A 160 -17.65 -8.85 -2.22
C ARG A 160 -18.16 -10.15 -1.61
N PHE A 161 -17.31 -10.88 -0.89
CA PHE A 161 -17.65 -12.17 -0.28
C PHE A 161 -18.14 -12.07 1.17
N ASN A 162 -18.30 -10.85 1.72
CA ASN A 162 -18.74 -10.62 3.11
C ASN A 162 -17.95 -11.44 4.15
N TRP A 163 -16.64 -11.60 3.94
CA TRP A 163 -15.78 -12.34 4.86
C TRP A 163 -15.50 -11.50 6.14
N PRO A 164 -15.48 -12.11 7.35
CA PRO A 164 -15.05 -11.44 8.59
C PRO A 164 -13.62 -10.89 8.53
N SER A 165 -13.46 -9.57 8.62
CA SER A 165 -12.14 -8.93 8.54
C SER A 165 -12.03 -7.76 9.52
N LEU A 166 -10.81 -7.27 9.73
CA LEU A 166 -10.57 -6.04 10.47
C LEU A 166 -11.10 -4.83 9.68
N ARG A 167 -11.94 -4.04 10.34
CA ARG A 167 -12.65 -2.87 9.81
C ARG A 167 -12.77 -1.79 10.88
N LEU A 168 -13.20 -0.61 10.46
CA LEU A 168 -13.68 0.44 11.36
C LEU A 168 -15.20 0.40 11.41
N LYS A 169 -15.75 0.52 12.62
CA LYS A 169 -17.19 0.67 12.85
C LYS A 169 -17.44 2.06 13.42
N ALA A 170 -18.50 2.70 12.95
CA ALA A 170 -18.94 3.99 13.45
C ALA A 170 -20.20 3.87 14.32
N SER A 171 -20.33 4.79 15.27
CA SER A 171 -21.55 5.07 16.02
C SER A 171 -22.00 6.50 15.70
N PRO A 172 -22.86 6.71 14.67
CA PRO A 172 -23.25 8.06 14.23
C PRO A 172 -23.90 8.89 15.35
N LEU A 173 -24.65 8.24 16.24
CA LEU A 173 -25.32 8.87 17.39
C LEU A 173 -24.35 9.48 18.42
N GLU A 174 -23.14 8.94 18.52
CA GLU A 174 -22.09 9.42 19.44
C GLU A 174 -21.21 10.51 18.80
N CYS A 175 -21.35 10.73 17.49
CA CYS A 175 -20.53 11.66 16.74
C CYS A 175 -21.00 13.11 16.92
N THR A 176 -20.13 13.97 17.46
CA THR A 176 -20.42 15.41 17.64
C THR A 176 -20.06 16.27 16.42
N ASN A 177 -19.84 15.66 15.25
CA ASN A 177 -19.48 16.35 14.01
C ASN A 177 -18.27 17.31 14.11
N CYS A 178 -17.27 17.01 14.95
CA CYS A 178 -16.13 17.89 15.21
C CYS A 178 -15.06 17.91 14.10
N LYS A 179 -15.18 17.04 13.09
CA LYS A 179 -14.31 16.91 11.90
C LYS A 179 -12.81 16.62 12.14
N LYS A 180 -12.37 16.44 13.40
CA LYS A 180 -10.97 16.09 13.73
C LYS A 180 -10.47 14.83 13.01
N CYS A 181 -11.33 13.82 12.87
CA CYS A 181 -11.01 12.59 12.15
C CYS A 181 -10.72 12.81 10.65
N THR A 182 -11.43 13.74 10.00
CA THR A 182 -11.17 14.12 8.59
C THR A 182 -9.87 14.92 8.47
N THR A 183 -9.68 15.92 9.33
CA THR A 183 -8.47 16.77 9.30
C THR A 183 -7.20 15.95 9.50
N ASN A 184 -7.22 15.02 10.47
CA ASN A 184 -6.05 14.22 10.83
C ASN A 184 -5.93 12.93 10.02
N CYS A 185 -6.80 12.66 9.05
CA CYS A 185 -6.65 11.46 8.23
C CYS A 185 -5.42 11.59 7.30
N PRO A 186 -4.39 10.73 7.43
CA PRO A 186 -3.18 10.84 6.60
C PRO A 186 -3.45 10.53 5.11
N MET A 187 -4.51 9.76 4.82
CA MET A 187 -4.98 9.45 3.46
C MET A 187 -5.98 10.46 2.90
N SER A 188 -6.13 11.63 3.53
CA SER A 188 -7.02 12.70 3.05
C SER A 188 -8.50 12.29 2.87
N LEU A 189 -8.99 11.33 3.65
CA LEU A 189 -10.37 10.86 3.59
C LEU A 189 -11.30 11.77 4.38
N ASP A 190 -12.53 11.95 3.90
CA ASP A 190 -13.60 12.58 4.66
C ASP A 190 -14.24 11.59 5.64
N VAL A 191 -13.49 11.28 6.70
CA VAL A 191 -13.88 10.31 7.73
C VAL A 191 -15.15 10.75 8.44
N ASN A 192 -15.36 12.04 8.65
CA ASN A 192 -16.57 12.57 9.27
C ASN A 192 -17.81 12.25 8.42
N ALA A 193 -17.76 12.47 7.10
CA ALA A 193 -18.85 12.08 6.21
C ALA A 193 -19.07 10.55 6.21
N MET A 194 -17.99 9.77 6.26
CA MET A 194 -18.06 8.30 6.38
C MET A 194 -18.77 7.85 7.67
N VAL A 195 -18.48 8.50 8.81
CA VAL A 195 -19.14 8.25 10.10
C VAL A 195 -20.64 8.60 10.03
N GLN A 196 -20.98 9.78 9.50
CA GLN A 196 -22.38 10.22 9.40
C GLN A 196 -23.21 9.31 8.49
N ALA A 197 -22.59 8.72 7.47
CA ALA A 197 -23.25 7.79 6.55
C ALA A 197 -23.30 6.32 7.04
N ASP A 198 -22.77 6.00 8.22
CA ASP A 198 -22.50 4.62 8.71
C ASP A 198 -21.77 3.75 7.66
N LYS A 199 -20.89 4.36 6.86
CA LYS A 199 -20.14 3.72 5.76
C LYS A 199 -18.65 3.99 5.91
N MET A 200 -18.04 3.20 6.78
CA MET A 200 -16.62 3.34 7.14
C MET A 200 -15.64 2.65 6.18
N GLU A 201 -16.14 1.87 5.20
CA GLU A 201 -15.29 1.23 4.20
C GLU A 201 -14.88 2.21 3.09
N ASN A 202 -13.59 2.27 2.80
CA ASN A 202 -13.03 3.01 1.67
C ASN A 202 -11.77 2.28 1.17
N LEU A 203 -11.61 2.16 -0.14
CA LEU A 203 -10.46 1.47 -0.76
C LEU A 203 -9.11 2.12 -0.40
N GLU A 204 -9.11 3.41 -0.08
CA GLU A 204 -7.93 4.16 0.36
C GLU A 204 -7.66 4.12 1.87
N CYS A 205 -8.59 3.58 2.66
CA CYS A 205 -8.37 3.47 4.10
C CYS A 205 -7.26 2.45 4.38
N ILE A 206 -6.19 2.91 5.04
CA ILE A 206 -5.03 2.10 5.43
C ILE A 206 -5.13 1.52 6.85
N LEU A 207 -6.28 1.70 7.52
CA LEU A 207 -6.51 1.22 8.90
C LEU A 207 -5.39 1.65 9.89
N CYS A 208 -4.90 2.89 9.76
CA CYS A 208 -3.84 3.46 10.62
C CYS A 208 -4.31 3.81 12.04
N GLY A 209 -5.62 3.96 12.27
CA GLY A 209 -6.16 4.21 13.61
C GLY A 209 -6.21 5.67 14.02
N THR A 210 -5.61 6.59 13.26
CA THR A 210 -5.57 8.03 13.61
C THR A 210 -6.95 8.64 13.89
N CYS A 211 -8.01 8.16 13.22
CA CYS A 211 -9.37 8.62 13.47
C CYS A 211 -9.98 8.07 14.78
N VAL A 212 -9.58 6.87 15.20
CA VAL A 212 -9.95 6.26 16.48
C VAL A 212 -9.25 7.03 17.61
N ASP A 213 -7.93 7.22 17.50
CA ASP A 213 -7.11 7.85 18.54
C ASP A 213 -7.50 9.31 18.82
N ASN A 214 -7.95 10.04 17.80
CA ASN A 214 -8.36 11.43 17.92
C ASN A 214 -9.86 11.63 18.26
N CYS A 215 -10.63 10.54 18.37
CA CYS A 215 -12.06 10.64 18.65
C CYS A 215 -12.35 10.70 20.16
N SER A 216 -12.60 11.90 20.69
CA SER A 216 -12.91 12.09 22.12
C SER A 216 -14.23 11.46 22.59
N LYS A 217 -15.07 10.97 21.67
CA LYS A 217 -16.36 10.34 21.96
C LYS A 217 -16.38 8.84 21.71
N ASN A 218 -15.25 8.25 21.28
CA ASN A 218 -15.16 6.83 20.90
C ASN A 218 -16.19 6.41 19.84
N ALA A 219 -16.66 7.36 19.01
CA ALA A 219 -17.64 7.10 17.95
C ALA A 219 -17.08 6.27 16.78
N ILE A 220 -15.78 5.96 16.79
CA ILE A 220 -15.09 5.13 15.79
C ILE A 220 -14.28 4.09 16.55
N VAL A 221 -14.49 2.82 16.24
CA VAL A 221 -13.76 1.70 16.87
C VAL A 221 -13.31 0.68 15.84
N TYR A 222 -12.22 -0.04 16.15
CA TYR A 222 -11.88 -1.25 15.40
C TYR A 222 -12.87 -2.35 15.70
N SER A 223 -13.20 -3.13 14.67
CA SER A 223 -14.08 -4.29 14.80
C SER A 223 -13.64 -5.37 13.82
N PHE A 224 -13.72 -6.63 14.25
CA PHE A 224 -13.55 -7.78 13.38
C PHE A 224 -14.93 -8.30 12.98
N SER A 225 -15.39 -7.94 11.78
CA SER A 225 -16.77 -8.21 11.34
C SER A 225 -16.89 -8.39 9.84
N LYS A 226 -18.01 -8.99 9.40
CA LYS A 226 -18.37 -9.09 7.98
C LYS A 226 -18.69 -7.71 7.42
N GLY A 227 -18.56 -7.56 6.10
CA GLY A 227 -18.92 -6.31 5.42
C GLY A 227 -20.38 -5.94 5.64
N LYS A 228 -20.61 -4.65 5.90
CA LYS A 228 -21.91 -3.98 5.84
C LYS A 228 -22.06 -3.31 4.48
#